data_AF-A0AAN6LNL4-F1
#
_entry.id   AF-A0AAN6LNL4-F1
#
_cell.length_a   1.000
_cell.length_b   1.000
_cell.length_c   1.000
_cell.angle_alpha   90.00
_cell.angle_beta   90.00
_cell.angle_gamma   90.00
#
_symmetry.space_group_name_H-M   'P 1'
#
loop_
_entity.id
_entity.type
_entity.pdbx_description
1 polymer ?
#
loop_
_entity_poly.entity_id
_entity_poly.type
_entity_poly.pdbx_seq_one_letter_code
_entity_poly.pdbx_strand_id
1 'polypeptide(L)'
;APVTGKKRTTARAKFARAARPEVTMPTSLDTLFSNSKKDKRTIKHSAFVSKIEKSTSKSQKRRRPNKQLVTNLESLADALSGLEGAAGEGEVIVADGQAKIQKKSLKSRPGAMKRKEKLEKLEKERFNANLAQMATSATPSTDRWAALKNHVQSTMEIKPEFGNK
;
A
#
# COMPACT_ATOMS: atom_id res chain seq x y z
N ALA A 1 14.06 -47.73 34.91
CA ALA A 1 12.94 -46.81 35.25
C ALA A 1 12.56 -46.00 34.01
N PRO A 2 11.27 -45.85 33.65
CA PRO A 2 10.88 -45.13 32.45
C PRO A 2 10.97 -43.62 32.65
N VAL A 3 11.68 -42.92 31.75
CA VAL A 3 11.76 -41.45 31.72
C VAL A 3 10.49 -40.88 31.09
N THR A 4 9.65 -40.24 31.90
CA THR A 4 8.44 -39.58 31.42
C THR A 4 8.81 -38.32 30.64
N GLY A 5 8.45 -38.27 29.36
CA GLY A 5 8.72 -37.14 28.48
C GLY A 5 7.93 -35.89 28.89
N LYS A 6 8.62 -34.74 29.00
CA LYS A 6 7.99 -33.44 29.28
C LYS A 6 7.04 -33.03 28.14
N LYS A 7 5.74 -32.96 28.43
CA LYS A 7 4.72 -32.51 27.46
C LYS A 7 4.87 -31.01 27.18
N ARG A 8 4.85 -30.64 25.90
CA ARG A 8 4.98 -29.24 25.44
C ARG A 8 3.77 -28.43 25.87
N THR A 9 4.01 -27.27 26.50
CA THR A 9 2.93 -26.38 26.94
C THR A 9 2.22 -25.76 25.75
N THR A 10 0.89 -25.76 25.77
CA THR A 10 0.07 -25.22 24.67
C THR A 10 0.19 -23.69 24.61
N ALA A 11 0.05 -23.12 23.42
CA ALA A 11 0.11 -21.66 23.24
C ALA A 11 -0.91 -20.95 24.15
N ARG A 12 -2.11 -21.52 24.33
CA ARG A 12 -3.14 -20.99 25.23
C ARG A 12 -2.67 -20.89 26.68
N ALA A 13 -1.96 -21.90 27.19
CA ALA A 13 -1.38 -21.87 28.53
C ALA A 13 -0.26 -20.83 28.66
N LYS A 14 0.48 -20.53 27.58
CA LYS A 14 1.50 -19.47 27.57
C LYS A 14 0.88 -18.07 27.60
N PHE A 15 -0.25 -17.85 26.92
CA PHE A 15 -0.94 -16.56 26.92
C PHE A 15 -1.64 -16.26 28.26
N ALA A 16 -2.14 -17.28 28.97
CA ALA A 16 -2.78 -17.10 30.26
C ALA A 16 -1.79 -16.73 31.39
N ARG A 17 -0.51 -17.13 31.26
CA ARG A 17 0.53 -16.86 32.28
C ARG A 17 1.24 -15.51 32.08
N ALA A 18 0.96 -14.82 30.97
CA ALA A 18 1.36 -13.42 30.83
C ALA A 18 0.44 -12.57 31.71
N ALA A 19 0.77 -12.48 32.99
CA ALA A 19 0.20 -11.47 33.88
C ALA A 19 0.37 -10.12 33.17
N ARG A 20 -0.76 -9.47 32.85
CA ARG A 20 -0.74 -8.10 32.34
C ARG A 20 0.03 -7.25 33.37
N PRO A 21 0.99 -6.41 32.96
CA PRO A 21 1.47 -5.39 33.87
C PRO A 21 0.25 -4.55 34.25
N GLU A 22 -0.08 -4.55 35.54
CA GLU A 22 -1.10 -3.65 36.07
C GLU A 22 -0.54 -2.23 35.93
N VAL A 23 -1.08 -1.48 34.98
CA VAL A 23 -0.67 -0.10 34.75
C VAL A 23 -1.33 0.72 35.84
N THR A 24 -0.61 1.03 36.91
CA THR A 24 -0.95 2.09 37.85
C THR A 24 -0.85 3.43 37.11
N MET A 25 -1.96 3.82 36.48
CA MET A 25 -2.07 5.13 35.87
C MET A 25 -2.10 6.18 36.99
N PRO A 26 -1.20 7.19 37.00
CA PRO A 26 -1.32 8.30 37.93
C PRO A 26 -2.62 9.06 37.63
N THR A 27 -3.53 9.04 38.58
CA THR A 27 -4.81 9.78 38.56
C THR A 27 -4.56 11.27 38.84
N SER A 28 -3.83 11.98 37.97
CA SER A 28 -3.72 13.45 38.03
C SER A 28 -3.04 14.09 36.80
N LEU A 29 -3.44 13.73 35.58
CA LEU A 29 -2.88 14.35 34.35
C LEU A 29 -3.91 15.08 33.48
N ASP A 30 -5.16 15.22 33.94
CA ASP A 30 -6.22 15.92 33.19
C ASP A 30 -5.92 17.41 32.95
N THR A 31 -4.89 17.97 33.59
CA THR A 31 -4.44 19.36 33.43
C THR A 31 -3.27 19.56 32.47
N LEU A 32 -2.54 18.52 32.04
CA LEU A 32 -1.37 18.70 31.15
C LEU A 32 -1.72 18.71 29.66
N PHE A 33 -2.85 18.13 29.26
CA PHE A 33 -3.30 18.11 27.87
C PHE A 33 -4.64 18.79 27.77
N SER A 34 -4.66 19.98 27.16
CA SER A 34 -5.92 20.67 26.85
C SER A 34 -6.79 19.74 26.00
N ASN A 35 -7.99 19.42 26.48
CA ASN A 35 -8.96 18.52 25.83
C ASN A 35 -9.59 19.16 24.56
N SER A 36 -8.75 19.66 23.65
CA SER A 36 -9.11 20.28 22.39
C SER A 36 -9.23 19.24 21.30
N LYS A 37 -10.17 19.47 20.38
CA LYS A 37 -10.35 18.63 19.18
C LYS A 37 -9.09 18.58 18.31
N LYS A 38 -8.33 19.68 18.28
CA LYS A 38 -7.05 19.77 17.55
C LYS A 38 -6.02 18.82 18.15
N ASP A 39 -5.86 18.86 19.47
CA ASP A 39 -4.86 18.03 20.18
C ASP A 39 -5.16 16.53 20.05
N LYS A 40 -6.44 16.15 20.18
CA LYS A 40 -6.87 14.77 19.91
C LYS A 40 -6.53 14.31 18.49
N ARG A 41 -6.68 15.20 17.51
CA ARG A 41 -6.41 14.89 16.10
C ARG A 41 -4.91 14.71 15.86
N THR A 42 -4.08 15.58 16.44
CA THR A 42 -2.61 15.48 16.33
C THR A 42 -2.06 14.24 17.01
N ILE A 43 -2.55 13.89 18.20
CA ILE A 43 -2.15 12.68 18.91
C ILE A 43 -2.52 11.43 18.09
N LYS A 44 -3.76 11.36 17.59
CA LYS A 44 -4.21 10.24 16.73
C LYS A 44 -3.39 10.12 15.45
N HIS A 45 -3.11 11.24 14.80
CA HIS A 45 -2.30 11.28 13.58
C HIS A 45 -0.87 10.81 13.86
N SER A 46 -0.22 11.33 14.90
CA SER A 46 1.14 10.93 15.30
C SER A 46 1.23 9.43 15.62
N ALA A 47 0.27 8.91 16.39
CA ALA A 47 0.19 7.48 16.70
C ALA A 47 0.04 6.63 15.42
N PHE A 48 -0.84 7.05 14.50
CA PHE A 48 -1.04 6.37 13.21
C PHE A 48 0.21 6.39 12.34
N VAL A 49 0.85 7.55 12.17
CA VAL A 49 2.08 7.71 11.37
C VAL A 49 3.20 6.84 11.92
N SER A 50 3.41 6.86 13.24
CA SER A 50 4.44 6.02 13.89
C SER A 50 4.25 4.52 13.66
N LYS A 51 2.98 4.09 13.50
CA LYS A 51 2.63 2.68 13.25
C LYS A 51 2.95 2.25 11.81
N ILE A 52 2.96 3.18 10.87
CA ILE A 52 3.10 2.90 9.44
C ILE A 52 4.56 3.08 9.02
N GLU A 53 5.20 4.17 9.45
CA GLU A 53 6.58 4.50 9.09
C GLU A 53 7.59 3.45 9.58
N LYS A 54 7.35 2.80 10.73
CA LYS A 54 8.28 1.84 11.34
C LYS A 54 8.20 0.39 10.81
N SER A 55 7.62 0.14 9.62
CA SER A 55 7.43 -1.24 9.11
C SER A 55 8.10 -1.58 7.77
N THR A 56 8.99 -0.73 7.24
CA THR A 56 9.59 -0.94 5.90
C THR A 56 11.00 -1.58 5.88
N SER A 57 11.64 -1.85 7.02
CA SER A 57 12.87 -2.66 7.07
C SER A 57 12.55 -4.17 7.00
N LYS A 58 11.91 -4.61 5.91
CA LYS A 58 11.75 -6.04 5.62
C LYS A 58 13.16 -6.63 5.45
N SER A 59 13.59 -7.51 6.34
CA SER A 59 14.86 -8.23 6.17
C SER A 59 14.82 -8.99 4.85
N GLN A 60 15.88 -8.83 4.04
CA GLN A 60 15.97 -9.44 2.73
C GLN A 60 15.92 -10.96 2.90
N LYS A 61 14.85 -11.61 2.40
CA LYS A 61 14.70 -13.06 2.49
C LYS A 61 15.80 -13.73 1.67
N ARG A 62 16.79 -14.30 2.35
CA ARG A 62 17.85 -15.11 1.72
C ARG A 62 17.22 -16.34 1.06
N ARG A 63 17.52 -16.57 -0.22
CA ARG A 63 17.10 -17.78 -0.93
C ARG A 63 17.86 -18.98 -0.35
N ARG A 64 17.19 -20.14 -0.30
CA ARG A 64 17.83 -21.41 0.13
C ARG A 64 19.04 -21.68 -0.78
N PRO A 65 20.14 -22.29 -0.26
CA PRO A 65 21.37 -22.52 -1.03
C PRO A 65 21.11 -23.19 -2.39
N ASN A 66 20.27 -24.23 -2.43
CA ASN A 66 19.90 -24.94 -3.67
C ASN A 66 18.97 -24.16 -4.63
N LYS A 67 18.65 -22.90 -4.33
CA LYS A 67 17.81 -22.02 -5.16
C LYS A 67 18.43 -20.64 -5.33
N GLN A 68 19.72 -20.48 -5.04
CA GLN A 68 20.41 -19.22 -5.32
C GLN A 68 20.52 -19.04 -6.84
N LEU A 69 20.30 -17.81 -7.31
CA LEU A 69 20.61 -17.50 -8.70
C LEU A 69 22.13 -17.50 -8.81
N VAL A 70 22.66 -18.27 -9.74
CA VAL A 70 24.09 -18.25 -10.07
C VAL A 70 24.32 -16.97 -10.86
N THR A 71 25.00 -15.99 -10.29
CA THR A 71 25.29 -14.70 -10.93
C THR A 71 26.70 -14.66 -11.53
N ASN A 72 27.21 -15.80 -12.00
CA ASN A 72 28.53 -15.90 -12.62
C ASN A 72 28.44 -15.53 -14.11
N LEU A 73 29.53 -14.98 -14.68
CA LEU A 73 29.57 -14.59 -16.10
C LEU A 73 29.29 -15.76 -17.05
N GLU A 74 29.63 -16.99 -16.65
CA GLU A 74 29.31 -18.22 -17.38
C GLU A 74 27.80 -18.49 -17.46
N SER A 75 27.03 -18.14 -16.41
CA SER A 75 25.56 -18.26 -16.43
C SER A 75 24.91 -17.22 -17.34
N LEU A 76 25.58 -16.09 -17.60
CA LEU A 76 25.13 -15.11 -18.59
C LEU A 76 25.42 -15.62 -20.01
N ALA A 77 26.53 -16.31 -20.24
CA ALA A 77 26.85 -16.93 -21.52
C ALA A 77 25.86 -18.06 -21.88
N ASP A 78 25.50 -18.91 -20.91
CA ASP A 78 24.49 -19.97 -21.10
C ASP A 78 23.10 -19.39 -21.42
N ALA A 79 22.73 -18.28 -20.79
CA ALA A 79 21.48 -17.57 -21.08
C ALA A 79 21.42 -16.93 -22.48
N LEU A 80 22.57 -16.68 -23.14
CA LEU A 80 22.62 -16.23 -24.53
C LEU A 80 22.33 -17.38 -25.50
N SER A 81 22.74 -18.61 -25.18
CA SER A 81 22.48 -19.79 -26.04
C SER A 81 20.99 -20.06 -26.24
N GLY A 82 20.15 -19.71 -25.25
CA GLY A 82 18.70 -19.80 -25.34
C GLY A 82 18.02 -18.71 -26.18
N LEU A 83 18.74 -17.65 -26.56
CA LEU A 83 18.21 -16.55 -27.38
C LEU A 83 18.38 -16.80 -28.89
N GLU A 84 19.37 -17.60 -29.28
CA GLU A 84 19.66 -17.91 -30.69
C GLU A 84 18.55 -18.76 -31.34
N GLY A 85 17.74 -19.47 -30.55
CA GLY A 85 16.55 -20.19 -31.01
C GLY A 85 15.24 -19.39 -31.03
N ALA A 86 15.26 -18.09 -30.69
CA ALA A 86 14.07 -17.22 -30.67
C ALA A 86 14.03 -16.21 -31.83
N ALA A 87 14.92 -16.36 -32.81
CA ALA A 87 15.01 -15.54 -34.01
C ALA A 87 14.79 -16.40 -35.27
N GLY A 88 13.56 -16.87 -35.48
CA GLY A 88 13.15 -17.64 -36.66
C GLY A 88 12.20 -18.78 -36.27
N GLU A 89 11.24 -19.14 -37.11
CA GLU A 89 10.28 -20.25 -36.92
C GLU A 89 9.03 -19.93 -36.04
N GLY A 90 8.49 -18.71 -36.12
CA GLY A 90 7.11 -18.43 -35.73
C GLY A 90 6.19 -18.42 -36.94
N GLU A 91 5.60 -19.56 -37.29
CA GLU A 91 4.58 -19.71 -38.35
C GLU A 91 3.43 -18.70 -38.15
N VAL A 92 3.44 -17.63 -38.93
CA VAL A 92 2.35 -16.63 -38.98
C VAL A 92 1.30 -17.14 -39.96
N ILE A 93 0.32 -17.88 -39.45
CA ILE A 93 -0.90 -18.20 -40.20
C ILE A 93 -1.75 -16.92 -40.28
N VAL A 94 -1.63 -16.21 -41.40
CA VAL A 94 -2.51 -15.08 -41.75
C VAL A 94 -3.80 -15.64 -42.33
N ALA A 95 -4.84 -15.73 -41.50
CA ALA A 95 -6.22 -15.82 -41.97
C ALA A 95 -7.01 -14.63 -41.43
N ASP A 96 -7.47 -13.79 -42.37
CA ASP A 96 -8.56 -12.82 -42.22
C ASP A 96 -8.36 -11.62 -41.28
N GLY A 97 -7.48 -10.69 -41.66
CA GLY A 97 -7.70 -9.22 -41.54
C GLY A 97 -7.95 -8.57 -40.17
N GLN A 98 -8.03 -9.32 -39.07
CA GLN A 98 -8.18 -8.81 -37.72
C GLN A 98 -7.18 -9.53 -36.83
N ALA A 99 -6.17 -8.79 -36.36
CA ALA A 99 -5.19 -9.28 -35.40
C ALA A 99 -5.88 -9.56 -34.05
N LYS A 100 -6.57 -10.70 -33.94
CA LYS A 100 -7.07 -11.24 -32.67
C LYS A 100 -5.89 -11.86 -31.94
N ILE A 101 -5.24 -11.06 -31.09
CA ILE A 101 -4.23 -11.53 -30.15
C ILE A 101 -4.92 -12.49 -29.16
N GLN A 102 -4.85 -13.79 -29.44
CA GLN A 102 -5.24 -14.86 -28.53
C GLN A 102 -4.27 -14.87 -27.33
N LYS A 103 -4.54 -14.04 -26.31
CA LYS A 103 -3.74 -14.05 -25.08
C LYS A 103 -4.02 -15.35 -24.32
N LYS A 104 -3.08 -16.30 -24.37
CA LYS A 104 -3.07 -17.46 -23.45
C LYS A 104 -2.96 -16.91 -22.03
N SER A 105 -4.07 -16.89 -21.28
CA SER A 105 -4.05 -16.41 -19.91
C SER A 105 -3.20 -17.34 -19.04
N LEU A 106 -2.29 -16.77 -18.26
CA LEU A 106 -1.49 -17.53 -17.30
C LEU A 106 -2.42 -18.28 -16.34
N LYS A 107 -2.13 -19.57 -16.11
CA LYS A 107 -2.91 -20.45 -15.23
C LYS A 107 -3.12 -19.75 -13.87
N SER A 108 -4.36 -19.50 -13.49
CA SER A 108 -4.65 -18.81 -12.23
C SER A 108 -4.20 -19.69 -11.06
N ARG A 109 -3.50 -19.10 -10.10
CA ARG A 109 -3.10 -19.80 -8.87
C ARG A 109 -4.31 -19.89 -7.93
N PRO A 110 -4.46 -20.96 -7.13
CA PRO A 110 -5.53 -21.05 -6.14
C PRO A 110 -5.60 -19.77 -5.28
N GLY A 111 -6.77 -19.13 -5.26
CA GLY A 111 -7.00 -17.88 -4.54
C GLY A 111 -6.55 -16.57 -5.23
N ALA A 112 -5.93 -16.63 -6.41
CA ALA A 112 -5.61 -15.42 -7.19
C ALA A 112 -6.88 -14.66 -7.58
N MET A 113 -7.93 -15.37 -8.00
CA MET A 113 -9.22 -14.77 -8.33
C MET A 113 -9.88 -14.10 -7.13
N LYS A 114 -9.86 -14.74 -5.94
CA LYS A 114 -10.40 -14.15 -4.70
C LYS A 114 -9.63 -12.90 -4.26
N ARG A 115 -8.31 -12.87 -4.45
CA ARG A 115 -7.50 -11.67 -4.16
C ARG A 115 -7.81 -10.54 -5.13
N LYS A 116 -7.94 -10.86 -6.43
CA LYS A 116 -8.34 -9.91 -7.46
C LYS A 116 -9.72 -9.32 -7.15
N GLU A 117 -10.71 -10.16 -6.86
CA GLU A 117 -12.06 -9.74 -6.50
C GLU A 117 -12.08 -8.85 -5.24
N LYS A 118 -11.30 -9.21 -4.21
CA LYS A 118 -11.17 -8.37 -3.01
C LYS A 118 -10.55 -7.00 -3.30
N LEU A 119 -9.54 -6.94 -4.17
CA LEU A 119 -8.94 -5.68 -4.60
C LEU A 119 -9.94 -4.84 -5.39
N GLU A 120 -10.62 -5.44 -6.37
CA GLU A 120 -11.63 -4.77 -7.19
C GLU A 120 -12.78 -4.24 -6.33
N LYS A 121 -13.23 -4.99 -5.31
CA LYS A 121 -14.26 -4.51 -4.39
C LYS A 121 -13.81 -3.27 -3.60
N LEU A 122 -12.60 -3.31 -3.04
CA LEU A 122 -12.02 -2.17 -2.32
C LEU A 122 -11.79 -0.96 -3.24
N GLU A 123 -11.41 -1.19 -4.49
CA GLU A 123 -11.24 -0.13 -5.49
C GLU A 123 -12.58 0.49 -5.90
N LYS A 124 -13.63 -0.32 -6.10
CA LYS A 124 -14.99 0.19 -6.36
C LYS A 124 -15.51 1.02 -5.20
N GLU A 125 -15.34 0.57 -3.97
CA GLU A 125 -15.76 1.34 -2.78
C GLU A 125 -15.00 2.67 -2.67
N ARG A 126 -13.69 2.67 -2.91
CA ARG A 126 -12.87 3.89 -2.94
C ARG A 126 -13.29 4.83 -4.06
N PHE A 127 -13.54 4.30 -5.25
CA PHE A 127 -13.97 5.09 -6.40
C PHE A 127 -15.34 5.70 -6.15
N ASN A 128 -16.29 4.94 -5.61
CA ASN A 128 -17.61 5.46 -5.26
C ASN A 128 -17.54 6.53 -4.16
N ALA A 129 -16.68 6.37 -3.16
CA ALA A 129 -16.48 7.38 -2.13
C ALA A 129 -15.85 8.67 -2.72
N ASN A 130 -14.90 8.55 -3.64
CA ASN A 130 -14.30 9.70 -4.34
C ASN A 130 -15.30 10.37 -5.28
N LEU A 131 -16.09 9.61 -6.02
CA LEU A 131 -17.18 10.10 -6.87
C LEU A 131 -18.23 10.83 -6.04
N ALA A 132 -18.62 10.29 -4.88
CA ALA A 132 -19.54 10.94 -3.97
C ALA A 132 -18.95 12.25 -3.43
N GLN A 133 -17.67 12.26 -3.04
CA GLN A 133 -16.98 13.49 -2.65
C GLN A 133 -16.99 14.52 -3.78
N MET A 134 -16.64 14.13 -5.00
CA MET A 134 -16.67 15.00 -6.18
C MET A 134 -18.08 15.49 -6.53
N ALA A 135 -19.10 14.66 -6.36
CA ALA A 135 -20.50 15.03 -6.58
C ALA A 135 -21.02 16.00 -5.50
N THR A 136 -20.60 15.83 -4.24
CA THR A 136 -20.91 16.79 -3.16
C THR A 136 -20.07 18.06 -3.26
N SER A 137 -18.85 17.96 -3.78
CA SER A 137 -17.97 19.07 -4.11
C SER A 137 -18.12 19.47 -5.58
N ALA A 138 -19.33 19.31 -6.14
CA ALA A 138 -19.73 19.87 -7.43
C ALA A 138 -19.78 21.39 -7.32
N THR A 139 -18.61 21.95 -7.06
CA THR A 139 -18.27 23.32 -7.40
C THR A 139 -18.18 23.30 -8.94
N PRO A 140 -19.14 23.91 -9.63
CA PRO A 140 -19.10 23.98 -11.09
C PRO A 140 -17.75 24.57 -11.51
N SER A 141 -17.25 24.25 -12.70
CA SER A 141 -15.96 24.76 -13.21
C SER A 141 -15.84 26.30 -13.12
N THR A 142 -16.96 27.03 -13.02
CA THR A 142 -17.05 28.46 -12.71
C THR A 142 -16.48 28.82 -11.33
N ASP A 143 -16.62 27.96 -10.34
CA ASP A 143 -16.11 28.15 -8.97
C ASP A 143 -14.61 27.88 -8.87
N ARG A 144 -14.02 27.11 -9.79
CA ARG A 144 -12.54 26.98 -9.85
C ARG A 144 -11.89 28.30 -10.21
N TRP A 145 -12.51 29.08 -11.09
CA TRP A 145 -12.02 30.38 -11.49
C TRP A 145 -12.21 31.41 -10.38
N ALA A 146 -13.33 31.35 -9.64
CA ALA A 146 -13.55 32.17 -8.44
C ALA A 146 -12.57 31.80 -7.31
N ALA A 147 -12.34 30.51 -7.06
CA ALA A 147 -11.36 30.03 -6.09
C ALA A 147 -9.92 30.42 -6.47
N LEU A 148 -9.57 30.38 -7.76
CA LEU A 148 -8.27 30.85 -8.25
C LEU A 148 -8.13 32.36 -8.07
N LYS A 149 -9.15 33.15 -8.42
CA LYS A 149 -9.15 34.59 -8.20
C LYS A 149 -8.99 34.93 -6.71
N ASN A 150 -9.73 34.27 -5.83
CA ASN A 150 -9.61 34.45 -4.38
C ASN A 150 -8.23 34.04 -3.86
N HIS A 151 -7.66 32.94 -4.36
CA HIS A 151 -6.34 32.47 -3.99
C HIS A 151 -5.25 33.46 -4.43
N VAL A 152 -5.28 33.92 -5.68
CA VAL A 152 -4.34 34.91 -6.22
C VAL A 152 -4.48 36.24 -5.48
N GLN A 153 -5.70 36.73 -5.26
CA GLN A 153 -5.94 37.95 -4.49
C GLN A 153 -5.46 37.83 -3.03
N SER A 154 -5.57 36.64 -2.43
CA SER A 154 -5.09 36.37 -1.07
C SER A 154 -3.57 36.22 -0.97
N THR A 155 -2.88 35.86 -2.06
CA THR A 155 -1.45 35.53 -2.05
C THR A 155 -0.57 36.56 -2.75
N MET A 156 -1.14 37.42 -3.60
CA MET A 156 -0.40 38.52 -4.19
C MET A 156 -0.36 39.73 -3.26
N GLU A 157 0.85 40.22 -3.01
CA GLU A 157 1.08 41.52 -2.39
C GLU A 157 0.61 42.62 -3.34
N ILE A 158 -0.47 43.33 -2.97
CA ILE A 158 -0.94 44.48 -3.73
C ILE A 158 -0.03 45.66 -3.38
N LYS A 159 0.80 46.08 -4.34
CA LYS A 159 1.59 47.30 -4.19
C LYS A 159 0.66 48.52 -4.06
N PRO A 160 0.96 49.47 -3.17
CA PRO A 160 0.06 50.58 -2.84
C PRO A 160 -0.22 51.48 -4.04
N GLU A 161 0.65 51.49 -5.06
CA GLU A 161 0.46 52.23 -6.31
C GLU A 161 -0.76 51.79 -7.15
N PHE A 162 -1.39 50.64 -6.86
CA PHE A 162 -2.56 50.12 -7.58
C PHE A 162 -3.84 50.05 -6.72
N GLY A 163 -3.78 50.51 -5.47
CA GLY A 163 -4.94 50.56 -4.57
C GLY A 163 -5.66 51.91 -4.66
N ASN A 164 -6.88 51.88 -5.20
CA ASN A 164 -7.87 52.97 -5.25
C ASN A 164 -7.81 53.92 -6.46
N LYS A 165 -8.77 53.72 -7.37
CA LYS A 165 -9.59 54.79 -7.96
C LYS A 165 -11.05 54.50 -7.65
#